data_AF-Q84K20-F1
#
_entry.id   AF-Q84K20-F1
#
_cell.length_a   1.000
_cell.length_b   1.000
_cell.length_c   1.000
_cell.angle_alpha   90.00
_cell.angle_beta   90.00
_cell.angle_gamma   90.00
#
_symmetry.space_group_name_H-M   'P 1'
#
loop_
_entity.id
_entity.type
_entity.pdbx_description
1 polymer ?
#
loop_
_entity_poly.entity_id
_entity_poly.type
_entity_poly.pdbx_seq_one_letter_code
_entity_poly.pdbx_strand_id
1 'polypeptide(L)' 'VWWNMWRQRTLQFTRPNLVEFKDSRSIIISNVIFKNSPFWNIHPVYCRYY' A
#
# COMPACT_ATOMS: atom_id res chain seq x y z
N VAL A 1 4.96 -14.19 6.75
CA VAL A 1 5.94 -14.48 5.69
C VAL A 1 6.79 -13.26 5.34
N TRP A 2 6.21 -12.20 4.76
CA TRP A 2 6.95 -11.00 4.34
C TRP A 2 7.78 -10.31 5.46
N TRP A 3 7.19 -10.09 6.64
CA TRP A 3 7.91 -9.52 7.79
C TRP A 3 9.10 -10.36 8.28
N ASN A 4 9.03 -11.69 8.13
CA ASN A 4 10.15 -12.57 8.46
C ASN A 4 11.28 -12.37 7.45
N MET A 5 10.97 -12.29 6.16
CA MET A 5 11.94 -12.03 5.10
C MET A 5 12.60 -10.64 5.26
N TRP A 6 11.83 -9.62 5.66
CA TRP A 6 12.38 -8.29 5.99
C TRP A 6 13.36 -8.36 7.16
N ARG A 7 12.99 -9.02 8.26
CA ARG A 7 13.87 -9.22 9.43
C ARG A 7 15.13 -10.01 9.08
N GLN A 8 15.01 -11.00 8.19
CA GLN A 8 16.11 -11.84 7.73
C GLN A 8 16.92 -11.21 6.58
N ARG A 9 16.53 -10.03 6.10
CA ARG A 9 17.14 -9.34 4.93
C ARG A 9 17.19 -10.20 3.67
N THR A 10 16.17 -11.04 3.46
CA THR A 10 16.05 -11.97 2.31
C THR A 10 15.01 -11.53 1.29
N LEU A 11 14.54 -10.28 1.36
CA LEU A 11 13.59 -9.75 0.39
C LEU A 11 14.23 -9.65 -1.01
N GLN A 12 13.63 -10.31 -1.99
CA GLN A 12 14.01 -10.19 -3.40
C GLN A 12 13.44 -8.94 -4.07
N PHE A 13 12.37 -8.37 -3.51
CA PHE A 13 11.67 -7.19 -4.02
C PHE A 13 11.41 -6.19 -2.90
N THR A 14 11.08 -4.95 -3.29
CA THR A 14 10.72 -3.90 -2.35
C THR A 14 9.44 -4.25 -1.58
N ARG A 15 9.23 -3.55 -0.46
CA ARG A 15 8.06 -3.74 0.39
C ARG A 15 6.82 -3.23 -0.36
N PRO A 16 5.75 -4.04 -0.52
CA PRO A 16 4.59 -3.61 -1.28
C PRO A 16 3.78 -2.54 -0.51
N ASN A 17 3.03 -1.72 -1.24
CA ASN A 17 1.99 -0.88 -0.65
C ASN A 17 0.84 -1.76 -0.15
N LEU A 18 0.14 -1.33 0.91
CA LEU A 18 -1.01 -2.10 1.41
C LEU A 18 -2.23 -1.97 0.47
N VAL A 19 -2.49 -0.77 -0.05
CA VAL A 19 -3.46 -0.52 -1.13
C VAL A 19 -2.85 0.47 -2.12
N GLU A 20 -2.95 0.18 -3.41
CA GLU A 20 -2.56 1.09 -4.48
C GLU A 20 -3.74 1.36 -5.40
N PHE A 21 -4.01 2.65 -5.64
CA PHE A 21 -4.95 3.11 -6.65
C PHE A 21 -4.15 3.75 -7.76
N LYS A 22 -4.32 3.30 -9.00
CA LYS A 22 -3.58 3.81 -10.15
C LYS A 22 -4.55 4.28 -11.22
N ASP A 23 -4.32 5.49 -11.74
CA ASP A 23 -5.15 6.13 -12.77
C ASP A 23 -6.66 6.07 -12.46
N SER A 24 -6.99 6.25 -11.18
CA SER A 24 -8.36 6.13 -10.67
C SER A 24 -8.95 7.50 -10.37
N ARG A 25 -10.28 7.63 -10.46
CA ARG A 25 -11.00 8.89 -10.23
C ARG A 25 -12.08 8.74 -9.18
N SER A 26 -12.32 9.82 -8.44
CA SER A 26 -13.44 9.97 -7.50
C SER A 26 -13.55 8.83 -6.46
N ILE A 27 -12.41 8.43 -5.90
CA ILE A 27 -12.37 7.42 -4.82
C ILE A 27 -12.72 8.07 -3.48
N ILE A 28 -13.63 7.44 -2.74
CA ILE A 28 -13.95 7.76 -1.35
C ILE A 28 -13.49 6.60 -0.47
N ILE A 29 -12.65 6.90 0.52
CA ILE A 29 -12.23 5.95 1.57
C ILE A 29 -12.76 6.51 2.89
N SER A 30 -13.66 5.78 3.55
CA SER A 30 -14.25 6.24 4.81
C SER A 30 -14.45 5.08 5.78
N ASN A 31 -14.36 5.41 7.08
CA ASN A 31 -14.69 4.53 8.20
C ASN A 31 -13.96 3.16 8.23
N VAL A 32 -12.69 3.14 7.82
CA VAL A 32 -11.85 1.93 7.81
C VAL A 32 -10.51 2.18 8.51
N ILE A 33 -9.92 1.11 9.07
CA ILE A 33 -8.59 1.15 9.67
C ILE A 33 -7.65 0.23 8.88
N PHE A 34 -6.58 0.80 8.34
CA PHE A 34 -5.49 0.06 7.73
C PHE A 34 -4.46 -0.33 8.81
N LYS A 35 -4.13 -1.62 8.93
CA LYS A 35 -3.20 -2.14 9.95
C LYS A 35 -2.14 -3.03 9.30
N ASN A 36 -0.99 -3.14 9.97
CA ASN A 36 0.10 -4.04 9.61
C ASN A 36 0.65 -3.85 8.18
N SER A 37 0.61 -2.62 7.66
CA SER A 37 1.15 -2.31 6.33
C SER A 37 2.66 -2.56 6.28
N PRO A 38 3.16 -3.32 5.28
CA PRO A 38 4.60 -3.49 5.07
C PRO A 38 5.29 -2.21 4.57
N PHE A 39 4.53 -1.24 4.03
CA PHE A 39 5.00 0.07 3.57
C PHE A 39 3.91 1.16 3.67
N TRP A 40 3.80 2.08 2.69
CA TRP A 40 2.71 3.06 2.63
C TRP A 40 1.34 2.37 2.73
N ASN A 41 0.46 2.92 3.59
CA ASN A 41 -0.86 2.34 3.84
C ASN A 41 -1.80 2.49 2.62
N ILE A 42 -1.81 3.66 1.98
CA ILE A 42 -2.60 3.94 0.78
C ILE A 42 -1.66 4.68 -0.19
N HIS A 43 -1.57 4.18 -1.43
CA HIS A 43 -0.74 4.74 -2.48
C HIS A 43 -1.60 5.16 -3.68
N PRO A 44 -2.03 6.43 -3.76
CA PRO A 44 -2.68 6.96 -4.95
C PRO A 44 -1.64 7.39 -5.99
N VAL A 45 -1.77 6.90 -7.22
CA VAL A 45 -0.86 7.17 -8.34
C VAL A 45 -1.68 7.69 -9.52
N TYR A 46 -1.41 8.93 -9.93
CA TYR A 46 -2.17 9.63 -10.98
C TYR A 46 -3.68 9.72 -10.71
N CYS A 47 -4.07 9.63 -9.43
CA CYS A 47 -5.46 9.76 -9.02
C CYS A 47 -5.93 11.20 -9.12
N ARG A 48 -7.20 11.38 -9.51
CA ARG A 48 -7.85 12.68 -9.60
C ARG A 48 -9.21 12.64 -8.92
N TYR A 49 -9.62 13.76 -8.37
CA TYR A 49 -10.96 13.89 -7.81
C TYR A 49 -11.99 14.33 -8.88
N TYR A 50 -11.55 15.14 -9.83
CA TYR A 50 -12.31 15.72 -10.94
C TYR A 50 -11.99 15.07 -12.30
#